data_AF-A0A9D7CZD7-F1
#
_entry.id   AF-A0A9D7CZD7-F1
#
_cell.length_a   1.000
_cell.length_b   1.000
_cell.length_c   1.000
_cell.angle_alpha   90.00
_cell.angle_beta   90.00
_cell.angle_gamma   90.00
#
_symmetry.space_group_name_H-M   'P 1'
#
loop_
_entity.id
_entity.type
_entity.pdbx_description
1 polymer ?
#
loop_
_entity_poly.entity_id
_entity_poly.type
_entity_poly.pdbx_seq_one_letter_code
_entity_poly.pdbx_strand_id
1 'polypeptide(L)'
;MKIALGTVRAATNVILDALEARGTCDVTLDEDYYWFVPSPAVYDVTKPIAGATLGQLSDNLHEIARIAAGESEPVGSDLVSLGMLMRFIGERTI
;
A
#
# COMPACT_ATOMS: atom_id res chain seq x y z
N MET A 1 -13.02 1.94 -18.80
CA MET A 1 -11.54 1.98 -18.83
C MET A 1 -11.01 0.69 -18.21
N LYS A 2 -9.89 0.13 -18.70
CA LYS A 2 -9.24 -1.05 -18.12
C LYS A 2 -7.85 -0.64 -17.59
N ILE A 3 -7.42 -1.24 -16.48
CA ILE A 3 -6.08 -1.06 -15.93
C ILE A 3 -5.29 -2.34 -16.22
N ALA A 4 -4.15 -2.21 -16.89
CA ALA A 4 -3.26 -3.35 -17.13
C ALA A 4 -2.27 -3.51 -15.96
N LEU A 5 -2.22 -4.71 -15.35
CA LEU A 5 -1.30 -4.99 -14.24
C LEU A 5 0.17 -4.76 -14.62
N GLY A 6 0.53 -5.03 -15.88
CA GLY A 6 1.88 -4.77 -16.39
C GLY A 6 2.26 -3.29 -16.35
N THR A 7 1.31 -2.39 -16.64
CA THR A 7 1.55 -0.94 -16.55
C THR A 7 1.78 -0.50 -15.11
N VAL A 8 0.96 -0.98 -14.17
CA VAL A 8 1.10 -0.66 -12.74
C VAL A 8 2.45 -1.17 -12.22
N ARG A 9 2.81 -2.42 -12.51
CA ARG A 9 4.11 -3.00 -12.11
C ARG A 9 5.29 -2.20 -12.64
N ALA A 10 5.30 -1.86 -13.93
CA ALA A 10 6.39 -1.09 -14.53
C ALA A 10 6.53 0.30 -13.90
N ALA A 11 5.40 0.99 -13.67
CA ALA A 11 5.41 2.30 -13.02
C ALA A 11 5.88 2.22 -11.57
N THR A 12 5.43 1.23 -10.80
CA THR A 12 5.87 0.98 -9.42
C THR A 12 7.39 0.83 -9.35
N ASN A 13 7.98 -0.02 -10.19
CA ASN A 13 9.43 -0.23 -10.17
C ASN A 13 10.19 1.08 -10.47
N VAL A 14 9.80 1.81 -11.53
CA VAL A 14 10.45 3.09 -11.89
C VAL A 14 10.37 4.11 -10.74
N ILE A 15 9.23 4.18 -10.03
CA ILE A 15 9.05 5.10 -8.92
C ILE A 15 9.94 4.70 -7.74
N LEU A 16 9.95 3.42 -7.35
CA LEU A 16 10.75 2.92 -6.23
C LEU A 16 12.25 3.08 -6.51
N ASP A 17 12.72 2.69 -7.70
CA ASP A 17 14.11 2.86 -8.13
C ASP A 17 14.55 4.33 -8.04
N ALA A 18 13.67 5.27 -8.41
CA ALA A 18 13.95 6.70 -8.34
C ALA A 18 14.01 7.23 -6.90
N LEU A 19 13.23 6.69 -5.97
CA LEU A 19 13.29 7.05 -4.55
C LEU A 19 14.57 6.55 -3.90
N GLU A 20 14.95 5.30 -4.18
CA GLU A 20 16.21 4.71 -3.71
C GLU A 20 17.42 5.48 -4.25
N ALA A 21 17.43 5.82 -5.55
CA ALA A 21 18.50 6.60 -6.17
C ALA A 21 18.66 8.01 -5.57
N ARG A 22 17.63 8.54 -4.91
CA ARG A 22 17.66 9.83 -4.19
C ARG A 22 18.07 9.68 -2.72
N GLY A 23 18.39 8.46 -2.27
CA GLY A 23 18.83 8.17 -0.91
C GLY A 23 17.70 7.77 0.04
N THR A 24 16.48 7.54 -0.45
CA THR A 24 15.42 6.96 0.39
C THR A 24 15.51 5.45 0.37
N CYS A 25 16.28 4.88 1.29
CA CYS A 25 16.37 3.42 1.46
C CYS A 25 15.38 2.91 2.53
N ASP A 26 15.15 3.72 3.58
CA ASP A 26 14.32 3.36 4.71
C ASP A 26 13.42 4.54 5.08
N VAL A 27 12.16 4.25 5.42
CA VAL A 27 11.20 5.24 5.95
C VAL A 27 10.86 4.84 7.38
N THR A 28 10.98 5.78 8.31
CA THR A 28 10.58 5.54 9.71
C THR A 28 9.06 5.43 9.81
N LEU A 29 8.57 4.35 10.39
CA LEU A 29 7.16 4.16 10.70
C LEU A 29 6.78 4.94 11.97
N ASP A 30 6.52 6.24 11.81
CA ASP A 30 6.14 7.16 12.91
C ASP A 30 4.63 7.18 13.20
N GLU A 31 3.82 6.70 12.26
CA GLU A 31 2.39 6.45 12.40
C GLU A 31 2.09 5.04 11.93
N ASP A 32 1.46 4.22 12.77
CA ASP A 32 1.21 2.81 12.45
C ASP A 32 -0.25 2.56 12.04
N TYR A 33 -1.19 3.26 12.66
CA TYR A 33 -2.61 3.07 12.41
C TYR A 33 -3.14 3.99 11.32
N TYR A 34 -4.01 3.47 10.48
CA TYR A 34 -4.73 4.24 9.46
C TYR A 34 -6.21 3.86 9.42
N TRP A 35 -7.03 4.77 8.89
CA TRP A 35 -8.42 4.48 8.58
C TRP A 35 -8.50 3.57 7.35
N PHE A 36 -8.86 2.31 7.57
CA PHE A 36 -9.21 1.39 6.50
C PHE A 36 -10.69 1.58 6.12
N VAL A 37 -10.92 1.99 4.89
CA VAL A 37 -12.27 2.17 4.36
C VAL A 37 -12.63 0.93 3.53
N PRO A 38 -13.62 0.13 3.94
CA PRO A 38 -13.98 -1.07 3.21
C PRO A 38 -14.53 -0.74 1.82
N SER A 39 -14.24 -1.60 0.84
CA SER A 39 -14.94 -1.55 -0.46
C SER A 39 -16.42 -1.93 -0.24
N PRO A 40 -17.40 -1.25 -0.88
CA PRO A 40 -17.27 -0.23 -1.93
C PRO A 40 -17.23 1.23 -1.42
N ALA A 41 -17.24 1.46 -0.11
CA ALA A 41 -17.35 2.80 0.47
C ALA A 41 -16.22 3.74 0.03
N VAL A 42 -15.03 3.19 -0.29
CA VAL A 42 -13.91 3.97 -0.86
C VAL A 42 -14.22 4.60 -2.23
N TYR A 43 -15.23 4.09 -2.95
CA TYR A 43 -15.60 4.57 -4.29
C TYR A 43 -16.97 5.28 -4.35
N ASP A 44 -17.85 5.09 -3.36
CA ASP A 44 -19.16 5.74 -3.32
C ASP A 44 -19.11 7.07 -2.53
N VAL A 45 -18.64 8.13 -3.19
CA VAL A 45 -18.52 9.47 -2.60
C VAL A 45 -19.85 10.16 -2.31
N THR A 46 -20.98 9.55 -2.69
CA THR A 46 -22.32 10.11 -2.42
C THR A 46 -22.81 9.82 -1.01
N LYS A 47 -22.13 8.94 -0.29
CA LYS A 47 -22.48 8.53 1.08
C LYS A 47 -21.35 8.85 2.05
N PRO A 48 -21.68 9.09 3.33
CA PRO A 48 -20.67 9.11 4.39
C PRO A 48 -19.90 7.78 4.43
N ILE A 49 -18.62 7.86 4.83
CA ILE A 49 -17.80 6.67 5.06
C ILE A 49 -18.30 5.95 6.32
N ALA A 50 -19.29 5.08 6.15
CA ALA A 50 -19.79 4.21 7.20
C ALA A 50 -18.92 2.96 7.31
N GLY A 51 -18.58 2.56 8.54
CA GLY A 51 -17.85 1.31 8.79
C GLY A 51 -16.35 1.36 8.47
N ALA A 52 -15.73 2.56 8.50
CA ALA A 52 -14.27 2.63 8.53
C ALA A 52 -13.74 1.89 9.76
N THR A 53 -12.74 1.05 9.54
CA THR A 53 -12.05 0.30 10.60
C THR A 53 -10.61 0.78 10.71
N LEU A 54 -9.88 0.25 11.68
CA LEU A 54 -8.44 0.47 11.78
C LEU A 54 -7.72 -0.56 10.92
N GLY A 55 -6.74 -0.10 10.15
CA GLY A 55 -5.65 -0.91 9.64
C GLY A 55 -4.34 -0.53 10.31
N GLN A 56 -3.34 -1.39 10.20
CA GLN A 56 -2.03 -1.21 10.84
C GLN A 56 -0.92 -1.47 9.82
N LEU A 57 0.02 -0.54 9.69
CA LEU A 57 1.08 -0.57 8.69
C LEU A 57 2.16 -1.60 9.04
N SER A 58 2.45 -1.81 10.32
CA SER A 58 3.36 -2.87 10.75
C SER A 58 2.84 -4.25 10.37
N ASP A 59 1.53 -4.48 10.50
CA ASP A 59 0.89 -5.74 10.12
C ASP A 59 0.93 -5.92 8.60
N ASN A 60 0.63 -4.85 7.85
CA ASN A 60 0.78 -4.85 6.40
C ASN A 60 2.22 -5.18 5.99
N LEU A 61 3.22 -4.54 6.60
CA LEU A 61 4.63 -4.78 6.32
C LEU A 61 5.05 -6.21 6.64
N HIS A 62 4.58 -6.74 7.77
CA HIS A 62 4.85 -8.11 8.17
C HIS A 62 4.32 -9.12 7.14
N GLU A 63 3.07 -8.96 6.69
CA GLU A 63 2.50 -9.88 5.70
C GLU A 63 3.20 -9.78 4.35
N ILE A 64 3.51 -8.56 3.89
CA ILE A 64 4.27 -8.37 2.64
C ILE A 64 5.67 -8.98 2.72
N ALA A 65 6.34 -8.88 3.86
CA ALA A 65 7.64 -9.50 4.08
C ALA A 65 7.57 -11.04 4.01
N ARG A 66 6.52 -11.65 4.59
CA ARG A 66 6.28 -13.10 4.49
C ARG A 66 6.03 -13.56 3.06
N ILE A 67 5.25 -12.80 2.29
CA ILE A 67 5.02 -13.08 0.86
C ILE A 67 6.35 -12.99 0.09
N ALA A 68 7.16 -11.95 0.33
CA ALA A 68 8.46 -11.79 -0.31
C ALA A 68 9.44 -12.93 0.03
N ALA A 69 9.35 -13.49 1.23
CA ALA A 69 10.12 -14.65 1.67
C ALA A 69 9.59 -16.01 1.15
N GLY A 70 8.43 -16.03 0.47
CA GLY A 70 7.78 -17.25 0.00
C GLY A 70 7.08 -18.05 1.11
N GLU A 71 6.81 -17.42 2.25
CA GLU A 71 6.17 -18.03 3.43
C GLU A 71 4.62 -17.90 3.42
N SER A 72 4.09 -17.14 2.46
CA SER A 72 2.65 -16.90 2.28
C SER A 72 2.35 -16.73 0.78
N GLU A 73 1.23 -17.29 0.30
CA GLU A 73 0.81 -17.17 -1.10
C GLU A 73 0.07 -15.84 -1.28
N PRO A 74 0.43 -15.01 -2.28
CA PRO A 74 -0.20 -13.71 -2.47
C PRO A 74 -1.66 -13.82 -2.93
N VAL A 75 -2.52 -13.00 -2.33
CA VAL A 75 -3.93 -12.82 -2.67
C VAL A 75 -4.25 -11.36 -2.98
N GLY A 76 -5.44 -11.11 -3.54
CA GLY A 76 -5.82 -9.76 -4.00
C GLY A 76 -5.84 -8.70 -2.90
N SER A 77 -6.11 -9.07 -1.64
CA SER A 77 -6.05 -8.16 -0.49
C SER A 77 -4.64 -7.67 -0.19
N ASP A 78 -3.59 -8.44 -0.53
CA ASP A 78 -2.21 -8.05 -0.26
C ASP A 78 -1.79 -6.87 -1.12
N LEU A 79 -2.38 -6.73 -2.31
CA LEU A 79 -2.18 -5.54 -3.13
C LEU A 79 -2.79 -4.29 -2.49
N VAL A 80 -3.87 -4.44 -1.72
CA VAL A 80 -4.46 -3.33 -0.93
C VAL A 80 -3.54 -2.97 0.23
N SER A 81 -3.04 -3.96 0.97
CA SER A 81 -2.07 -3.78 2.05
C SER A 81 -0.79 -3.09 1.57
N LEU A 82 -0.24 -3.56 0.44
CA LEU A 82 0.91 -2.96 -0.22
C LEU A 82 0.61 -1.52 -0.66
N GLY A 83 -0.59 -1.25 -1.19
CA GLY A 83 -1.02 0.10 -1.56
C GLY A 83 -1.00 1.07 -0.38
N MET A 84 -1.35 0.62 0.82
CA MET A 84 -1.28 1.44 2.04
C MET A 84 0.16 1.74 2.45
N LEU A 85 1.08 0.76 2.35
CA LEU A 85 2.51 0.99 2.57
C LEU A 85 3.09 1.98 1.55
N MET A 86 2.77 1.81 0.27
CA MET A 86 3.21 2.72 -0.79
C MET A 86 2.71 4.14 -0.58
N ARG A 87 1.48 4.31 -0.12
CA ARG A 87 0.94 5.62 0.26
C ARG A 87 1.74 6.23 1.41
N PHE A 88 1.96 5.48 2.49
CA PHE A 88 2.71 5.93 3.65
C PHE A 88 4.13 6.40 3.28
N ILE A 89 4.83 5.59 2.47
CA ILE A 89 6.16 5.92 1.94
C ILE A 89 6.08 7.21 1.12
N GLY A 90 5.17 7.28 0.15
CA GLY A 90 5.03 8.45 -0.73
C GLY A 90 4.72 9.76 -0.01
N GLU A 91 3.99 9.72 1.11
CA GLU A 91 3.70 10.89 1.95
C GLU A 91 4.93 11.38 2.75
N ARG A 92 5.97 10.55 2.88
CA ARG A 92 7.21 10.82 3.65
C ARG A 92 8.44 11.02 2.77
N THR A 93 8.32 10.76 1.47
CA THR A 93 9.40 10.91 0.50
C THR A 93 9.09 12.06 -0.45
N ILE A 94 9.67 13.24 -0.17
CA ILE A 94 9.62 14.44 -1.04
C ILE A 94 11.04 14.89 -1.34
#